data_AF-A0A9E6W1T1-F1
#
_entry.id   AF-A0A9E6W1T1-F1
#
_cell.length_a   1.000
_cell.length_b   1.000
_cell.length_c   1.000
_cell.angle_alpha   90.00
_cell.angle_beta   90.00
_cell.angle_gamma   90.00
#
_symmetry.space_group_name_H-M   'P 1'
#
loop_
_entity.id
_entity.type
_entity.pdbx_description
1 polymer ?
#
loop_
_entity_poly.entity_id
_entity_poly.type
_entity_poly.pdbx_seq_one_letter_code
_entity_poly.pdbx_strand_id
1 'polypeptide(L)' 'MTDAGKITDKEIEAFVDGELSGAEARAVAAHILRSSEAEHRYAELLWQRAALKRWWKAGRRQ' A
#
# COMPACT_ATOMS: atom_id res chain seq x y z
N MET A 1 -3.13 -2.70 -19.88
CA MET A 1 -3.94 -1.47 -19.91
C MET A 1 -4.44 -1.22 -18.50
N THR A 2 -3.70 -0.43 -17.72
CA THR A 2 -4.23 0.18 -16.50
C THR A 2 -5.23 1.25 -16.95
N ASP A 3 -6.45 1.16 -16.44
CA ASP A 3 -7.52 2.10 -16.74
C ASP A 3 -7.07 3.49 -16.28
N ALA A 4 -6.76 4.35 -17.24
CA ALA A 4 -6.12 5.64 -17.01
C ALA A 4 -7.10 6.59 -16.32
N GLY A 5 -7.11 6.60 -14.99
CA GLY A 5 -7.79 7.65 -14.23
C GLY A 5 -8.19 7.31 -12.80
N LYS A 6 -8.29 6.04 -12.42
CA LYS A 6 -8.73 5.67 -11.07
C LYS A 6 -7.62 4.94 -10.32
N ILE A 7 -7.10 5.58 -9.28
CA ILE A 7 -6.25 4.92 -8.29
C ILE A 7 -7.14 3.91 -7.55
N THR A 8 -6.73 2.64 -7.59
CA THR A 8 -7.47 1.53 -7.00
C THR A 8 -6.73 0.98 -5.78
N ASP A 9 -7.37 0.08 -5.06
CA ASP A 9 -6.74 -0.61 -3.94
C ASP A 9 -5.39 -1.25 -4.30
N LYS A 10 -5.29 -1.84 -5.51
CA LYS A 10 -4.05 -2.45 -6.02
C LYS A 10 -2.89 -1.46 -6.14
N GLU A 11 -3.18 -0.21 -6.50
CA GLU A 11 -2.16 0.84 -6.60
C GLU A 11 -1.66 1.24 -5.19
N ILE A 12 -2.55 1.24 -4.20
CA ILE A 12 -2.18 1.48 -2.79
C ILE A 12 -1.35 0.31 -2.26
N GLU A 13 -1.71 -0.93 -2.59
CA GLU A 13 -0.92 -2.14 -2.27
C GLU A 13 0.48 -2.07 -2.89
N ALA A 14 0.59 -1.81 -4.20
CA ALA A 14 1.86 -1.64 -4.90
C ALA A 14 2.71 -0.51 -4.30
N PHE A 15 2.07 0.59 -3.85
CA PHE A 15 2.75 1.67 -3.13
C PHE A 15 3.30 1.21 -1.77
N VAL A 16 2.50 0.47 -1.00
CA VAL A 16 2.92 -0.10 0.31
C VAL A 16 4.09 -1.07 0.13
N ASP A 17 4.08 -1.87 -0.92
CA ASP A 17 5.14 -2.83 -1.20
C ASP A 17 6.40 -2.21 -1.83
N GLY A 18 6.31 -0.96 -2.26
CA GLY A 18 7.41 -0.21 -2.85
C GLY A 18 7.65 -0.56 -4.32
N GLU A 19 6.63 -1.07 -5.00
CA GLU A 19 6.66 -1.47 -6.40
C GLU A 19 6.41 -0.28 -7.35
N LEU A 20 5.88 0.82 -6.83
CA LEU A 20 5.69 2.07 -7.58
C LEU A 20 6.91 2.99 -7.48
N SER A 21 7.18 3.73 -8.56
CA SER A 21 8.27 4.71 -8.60
C SER A 21 7.88 6.01 -9.30
N GLY A 22 8.65 7.07 -9.08
CA GLY A 22 8.55 8.31 -9.83
C GLY A 22 7.16 8.98 -9.81
N ALA A 23 6.51 9.05 -10.97
CA ALA A 23 5.23 9.74 -11.13
C ALA A 23 4.04 8.97 -10.52
N GLU A 24 4.03 7.64 -10.65
CA GLU A 24 2.94 6.79 -10.15
C GLU A 24 2.89 6.81 -8.62
N ALA A 25 4.05 6.64 -7.97
CA ALA A 25 4.17 6.74 -6.52
C ALA A 25 3.68 8.10 -5.98
N ARG A 26 3.98 9.20 -6.69
CA ARG A 26 3.50 10.55 -6.32
C ARG A 26 1.99 10.70 -6.51
N ALA A 27 1.42 10.12 -7.56
CA ALA A 27 -0.02 10.16 -7.82
C ALA A 27 -0.79 9.39 -6.73
N VAL A 28 -0.32 8.19 -6.37
CA VAL A 28 -0.91 7.39 -5.30
C VAL A 28 -0.77 8.06 -3.94
N ALA A 29 0.40 8.60 -3.61
CA ALA A 29 0.59 9.37 -2.38
C ALA A 29 -0.37 10.58 -2.30
N ALA A 30 -0.52 11.32 -3.39
CA ALA A 30 -1.46 12.45 -3.44
C ALA A 30 -2.93 12.00 -3.32
N HIS A 31 -3.28 10.81 -3.80
CA HIS A 31 -4.62 10.27 -3.62
C HIS A 31 -4.90 9.84 -2.18
N ILE A 32 -3.95 9.14 -1.55
CA ILE A 32 -4.01 8.77 -0.13
C ILE A 32 -4.23 10.00 0.74
N LEU A 33 -3.52 11.10 0.47
CA LEU A 33 -3.65 12.36 1.23
C LEU A 33 -4.99 13.09 1.02
N ARG A 34 -5.73 12.81 -0.06
CA ARG A 34 -6.97 13.53 -0.40
C ARG A 34 -8.24 12.73 -0.12
N SER A 35 -8.13 11.45 0.21
CA SER A 35 -9.27 10.57 0.45
C SER A 35 -9.08 9.86 1.79
N SER A 36 -9.98 10.11 2.73
CA SER A 36 -9.98 9.44 4.04
C SER A 36 -10.15 7.92 3.91
N GLU A 37 -10.87 7.45 2.88
CA GLU A 37 -10.99 6.03 2.56
C GLU A 37 -9.64 5.44 2.13
N ALA A 38 -8.91 6.14 1.25
CA ALA A 38 -7.59 5.70 0.79
C ALA A 38 -6.55 5.77 1.91
N GLU A 39 -6.61 6.79 2.78
CA GLU A 39 -5.78 6.89 3.98
C GLU A 39 -6.02 5.71 4.93
N HIS A 40 -7.29 5.39 5.20
CA HIS A 40 -7.65 4.26 6.06
C HIS A 40 -7.11 2.95 5.47
N ARG A 41 -7.34 2.71 4.18
CA ARG A 41 -6.88 1.49 3.51
C ARG A 41 -5.36 1.37 3.50
N TYR A 42 -4.65 2.46 3.27
CA TYR A 42 -3.19 2.51 3.36
C TYR A 42 -2.70 2.13 4.77
N ALA A 43 -3.32 2.66 5.83
CA ALA A 43 -2.98 2.33 7.20
C ALA A 43 -3.24 0.85 7.54
N GLU A 44 -4.36 0.29 7.07
CA GLU A 44 -4.67 -1.13 7.22
C GLU A 44 -3.59 -2.01 6.56
N LEU A 45 -3.20 -1.70 5.32
CA LEU A 45 -2.18 -2.45 4.58
C LEU A 45 -0.82 -2.39 5.28
N LEU A 46 -0.41 -1.22 5.81
CA LEU A 46 0.81 -1.11 6.61
C LEU A 46 0.75 -1.98 7.87
N TRP A 47 -0.39 -2.01 8.55
CA TRP A 47 -0.58 -2.85 9.73
C TRP A 47 -0.53 -4.34 9.39
N GLN A 48 -1.22 -4.77 8.33
CA GLN A 48 -1.21 -6.15 7.85
C GLN A 48 0.22 -6.59 7.47
N ARG A 49 0.95 -5.75 6.73
CA ARG A 49 2.36 -6.01 6.37
C ARG A 49 3.25 -6.13 7.60
N ALA A 50 3.07 -5.28 8.61
CA ALA A 50 3.82 -5.36 9.86
C ALA A 50 3.46 -6.62 10.65
N ALA A 51 2.18 -7.01 10.70
CA ALA A 51 1.71 -8.21 11.37
C ALA A 51 2.31 -9.48 10.72
N LEU A 52 2.27 -9.57 9.39
CA LEU A 52 2.88 -10.66 8.63
C LEU A 52 4.39 -10.74 8.89
N LYS A 53 5.11 -9.61 8.82
CA LYS A 53 6.56 -9.57 9.14
C LYS A 53 6.86 -10.09 10.54
N ARG A 54 6.04 -9.75 11.55
CA ARG A 54 6.19 -10.27 12.92
C ARG A 54 5.93 -11.77 12.98
N TRP A 55 4.86 -12.25 12.33
CA TRP A 55 4.51 -13.67 12.29
C TRP A 55 5.63 -14.50 11.65
N TRP A 56 6.15 -14.09 10.49
CA TRP A 56 7.29 -14.76 9.84
C TRP A 56 8.56 -14.76 10.68
N LYS A 57 8.81 -13.71 11.47
CA LYS A 57 9.96 -13.66 12.38
C LYS A 57 9.79 -14.59 13.58
N ALA A 58 8.57 -14.73 14.08
CA ALA A 58 8.25 -15.63 15.20
C ALA A 58 8.27 -17.10 14.77
N GLY A 59 7.72 -17.43 13.60
CA GLY A 59 7.71 -18.79 13.06
C GLY A 59 9.09 -19.32 12.66
N ARG A 60 10.03 -18.45 12.28
CA ARG A 60 11.44 -18.84 11.98
C ARG A 60 12.33 -19.06 13.20
N ARG A 61 11.79 -18.96 14.42
CA ARG A 61 12.50 -19.25 15.69
C ARG A 61 12.11 -20.61 16.28
N GLN A 62 11.28 -21.38 15.59
CA GLN A 62 11.01 -22.79 15.88
C GLN A 62 11.83 -23.64 14.91
#